data_AF-A0A1B8DYL5-F1
#
_entry.id   AF-A0A1B8DYL5-F1
#
_cell.length_a   1.000
_cell.length_b   1.000
_cell.length_c   1.000
_cell.angle_alpha   90.00
_cell.angle_beta   90.00
_cell.angle_gamma   90.00
#
_symmetry.space_group_name_H-M   'P 1'
#
loop_
_entity.id
_entity.type
_entity.pdbx_description
1 polymer ?
#
loop_
_entity_poly.entity_id
_entity_poly.type
_entity_poly.pdbx_seq_one_letter_code
_entity_poly.pdbx_strand_id
1 'polypeptide(L)'
;MTEREELLSLDLEESDYLYRIRRGKRVIYVSVLDTYIVPPNDRTEGSRILSHLRRLPGWDGGWRTLTARRKDGAVECTVDEFMPHRLDGRSVAACVGRRFDVVELERRGRISERVARVVVEGVVCVAKIARFRHELEALEREVRVYGALRDRGFGLAPGFVGYVYEEEEERVIGFLMEELQGRHPGVGDLRACGEAVEKLHGVGVVHGDLNRYNIIIRGNVAKLIDFEVVTFLEDGHHVEAKDELRKLAEELLDTSEGFQNHEPCELNTVELANPSVCNKLSHQGPAEGLYEAEPTGFHLLFCMKLSMGIQGAKGTSIRHAMHISPSTQW
;
A
#
# COMPACT_ATOMS: atom_id res chain seq x y z
N MET A 1 26.79 15.33 8.76
CA MET A 1 26.37 14.67 7.51
C MET A 1 24.86 14.68 7.54
N THR A 2 24.20 15.36 6.59
CA THR A 2 22.74 15.33 6.48
C THR A 2 22.32 13.89 6.19
N GLU A 3 21.46 13.33 7.04
CA GLU A 3 20.93 11.98 6.81
C GLU A 3 20.21 11.94 5.46
N ARG A 4 20.40 10.86 4.70
CA ARG A 4 19.69 10.71 3.42
C ARG A 4 18.21 10.58 3.71
N GLU A 5 17.43 11.46 3.09
CA GLU A 5 15.97 11.47 3.18
C GLU A 5 15.37 11.00 1.86
N GLU A 6 14.30 10.21 1.95
CA GLU A 6 13.61 9.63 0.81
C GLU A 6 12.10 9.62 1.08
N LEU A 7 11.31 10.10 0.12
CA LEU A 7 9.86 9.95 0.19
C LEU A 7 9.49 8.49 -0.08
N LEU A 8 8.81 7.85 0.86
CA LEU A 8 8.39 6.45 0.74
C LEU A 8 6.96 6.32 0.24
N SER A 9 6.06 7.18 0.71
CA SER A 9 4.64 7.13 0.37
C SER A 9 4.00 8.51 0.58
N LEU A 10 2.91 8.76 -0.14
CA LEU A 10 2.12 9.97 -0.04
C LEU A 10 0.63 9.63 -0.09
N ASP A 11 -0.14 10.38 0.68
CA ASP A 11 -1.61 10.39 0.67
C ASP A 11 -2.04 11.83 0.44
N LEU A 12 -2.79 12.08 -0.64
CA LEU A 12 -3.15 13.42 -1.09
C LEU A 12 -4.66 13.55 -1.08
N GLU A 13 -5.19 14.26 -0.10
CA GLU A 13 -6.59 14.66 -0.05
C GLU A 13 -6.76 16.04 -0.68
N GLU A 14 -8.02 16.48 -0.85
CA GLU A 14 -8.32 17.80 -1.41
C GLU A 14 -7.76 18.94 -0.56
N SER A 15 -7.79 18.77 0.76
CA SER A 15 -7.43 19.80 1.75
C SER A 15 -6.08 19.60 2.44
N ASP A 16 -5.56 18.37 2.44
CA ASP A 16 -4.42 17.99 3.27
C ASP A 16 -3.62 16.86 2.66
N TYR A 17 -2.33 16.82 3.01
CA TYR A 17 -1.38 15.84 2.52
C TYR A 17 -0.72 15.12 3.68
N LEU A 18 -0.48 13.83 3.53
CA LEU A 18 0.29 13.05 4.49
C LEU A 18 1.45 12.37 3.76
N TYR A 19 2.66 12.69 4.18
CA TYR A 19 3.89 12.14 3.63
C TYR A 19 4.54 11.18 4.62
N ARG A 20 4.96 10.02 4.14
CA ARG A 20 5.76 9.04 4.87
C ARG A 20 7.18 9.05 4.30
N ILE A 21 8.16 9.39 5.13
CA ILE A 21 9.52 9.73 4.71
C ILE A 21 10.52 8.88 5.49
N ARG A 22 11.48 8.29 4.77
CA ARG A 22 12.67 7.70 5.40
C ARG A 22 13.64 8.82 5.74
N ARG A 23 14.11 8.85 6.98
CA ARG A 23 15.20 9.71 7.44
C ARG A 23 16.25 8.83 8.10
N GLY A 24 17.33 8.52 7.37
CA GLY A 24 18.33 7.55 7.83
C GLY A 24 17.74 6.16 8.07
N LYS A 25 17.74 5.71 9.32
CA LYS A 25 17.12 4.45 9.77
C LYS A 25 15.68 4.60 10.27
N ARG A 26 15.15 5.82 10.31
CA ARG A 26 13.83 6.15 10.86
C ARG A 26 12.81 6.38 9.77
N VAL A 27 11.54 6.26 10.11
CA VAL A 27 10.42 6.57 9.22
C VAL A 27 9.51 7.58 9.92
N ILE A 28 9.50 8.79 9.38
CA ILE A 28 8.76 9.92 9.93
C ILE A 28 7.55 10.25 9.06
N TYR A 29 6.57 10.93 9.67
CA TYR A 29 5.34 11.34 9.01
C TYR A 29 5.19 12.84 9.05
N VAL A 30 4.75 13.43 7.94
CA VAL A 30 4.51 14.87 7.85
C VAL A 30 3.09 15.10 7.36
N SER A 31 2.22 15.61 8.22
CA SER A 31 0.88 16.04 7.87
C SER A 31 0.91 17.52 7.50
N VAL A 32 0.40 17.86 6.33
CA VAL A 32 0.33 19.22 5.80
C VAL A 32 -1.15 19.56 5.65
N LEU A 33 -1.66 20.41 6.55
CA LEU A 33 -3.08 20.76 6.63
C LEU A 33 -3.47 21.98 5.77
N ASP A 34 -2.53 22.49 4.98
CA ASP A 34 -2.74 23.62 4.07
C ASP A 34 -1.96 23.37 2.78
N THR A 35 -2.70 23.27 1.66
CA THR A 35 -2.15 22.90 0.34
C THR A 35 -1.20 23.93 -0.25
N TYR A 36 -1.12 25.16 0.28
CA TYR A 36 -0.13 26.15 -0.16
C TYR A 36 1.26 25.92 0.44
N ILE A 37 1.39 25.06 1.45
CA ILE A 37 2.70 24.71 2.03
C ILE A 37 3.51 23.87 1.04
N VAL A 38 2.86 22.95 0.33
CA VAL A 38 3.45 22.18 -0.77
C VAL A 38 2.59 22.40 -2.01
N PRO A 39 3.01 23.26 -2.96
CA PRO A 39 2.19 23.62 -4.11
C PRO A 39 1.69 22.41 -4.92
N PRO A 40 0.51 22.50 -5.58
CA PRO A 40 -0.06 21.40 -6.34
C PRO A 40 0.85 20.77 -7.41
N ASN A 41 1.75 21.55 -8.00
CA ASN A 41 2.69 21.07 -9.03
C ASN A 41 3.89 20.30 -8.45
N ASP A 42 4.08 20.37 -7.13
CA ASP A 42 5.26 19.84 -6.44
C ASP A 42 4.91 18.69 -5.50
N ARG A 43 3.61 18.45 -5.22
CA ARG A 43 3.13 17.48 -4.21
C ARG A 43 3.27 15.99 -4.55
N THR A 44 3.82 15.65 -5.73
CA THR A 44 3.99 14.26 -6.19
C THR A 44 5.44 13.86 -6.44
N GLU A 45 6.37 14.83 -6.53
CA GLU A 45 7.77 14.56 -6.85
C GLU A 45 8.65 14.66 -5.60
N GLY A 46 9.26 13.54 -5.21
CA GLY A 46 9.93 13.41 -3.91
C GLY A 46 10.97 14.50 -3.61
N SER A 47 11.78 14.91 -4.59
CA SER A 47 12.81 15.93 -4.34
C SER A 47 12.21 17.32 -4.10
N ARG A 48 11.15 17.66 -4.83
CA ARG A 48 10.41 18.92 -4.65
C ARG A 48 9.64 18.94 -3.34
N ILE A 49 8.94 17.86 -2.99
CA ILE A 49 8.27 17.72 -1.70
C ILE A 49 9.27 17.98 -0.58
N LEU A 50 10.38 17.24 -0.57
CA LEU A 50 11.43 17.41 0.46
C LEU A 50 12.02 18.83 0.47
N SER A 51 12.12 19.51 -0.67
CA SER A 51 12.60 20.90 -0.73
C SER A 51 11.68 21.89 0.01
N HIS A 52 10.37 21.64 0.02
CA HIS A 52 9.39 22.43 0.78
C HIS A 52 9.37 22.02 2.25
N LEU A 53 9.32 20.71 2.53
CA LEU A 53 9.24 20.21 3.91
C LEU A 53 10.46 20.57 4.75
N ARG A 54 11.66 20.62 4.16
CA ARG A 54 12.90 21.06 4.84
C ARG A 54 12.88 22.51 5.32
N ARG A 55 11.96 23.34 4.82
CA ARG A 55 11.79 24.74 5.24
C ARG A 55 10.84 24.88 6.42
N LEU A 56 10.18 23.79 6.83
CA LEU A 56 9.22 23.82 7.94
C LEU A 56 9.93 24.07 9.27
N PRO A 57 9.36 24.90 10.16
CA PRO A 57 9.85 25.06 11.52
C PRO A 57 9.99 23.71 12.23
N GLY A 58 11.16 23.46 12.83
CA GLY A 58 11.42 22.24 13.59
C GLY A 58 11.78 21.01 12.74
N TRP A 59 11.96 21.14 11.42
CA TRP A 59 12.27 20.02 10.52
C TRP A 59 13.41 19.12 11.01
N ASP A 60 14.51 19.71 11.49
CA ASP A 60 15.72 19.00 11.94
C ASP A 60 15.58 18.35 13.34
N GLY A 61 14.39 18.40 13.94
CA GLY A 61 14.11 17.80 15.24
C GLY A 61 14.05 16.26 15.23
N GLY A 62 14.07 15.68 16.42
CA GLY A 62 14.01 14.22 16.65
C GLY A 62 12.61 13.61 16.69
N TRP A 63 11.59 14.33 16.20
CA TRP A 63 10.16 13.93 16.24
C TRP A 63 9.86 12.72 15.34
N ARG A 64 8.72 12.05 15.57
CA ARG A 64 8.18 10.99 14.70
C ARG A 64 7.14 11.52 13.73
N THR A 65 6.33 12.48 14.19
CA THR A 65 5.35 13.15 13.33
C THR A 65 5.51 14.67 13.40
N LEU A 66 5.23 15.34 12.28
CA LEU A 66 5.21 16.79 12.19
C LEU A 66 3.93 17.20 11.50
N THR A 67 3.14 18.04 12.14
CA THR A 67 1.97 18.65 11.50
C THR A 67 2.28 20.10 11.17
N ALA A 68 2.20 20.45 9.89
CA ALA A 68 2.37 21.80 9.39
C ALA A 68 1.00 22.39 9.01
N ARG A 69 0.74 23.61 9.45
CA ARG A 69 -0.50 24.34 9.15
C ARG A 69 -0.21 25.82 8.97
N ARG A 70 -1.04 26.49 8.16
CA ARG A 70 -0.95 27.94 8.00
C ARG A 70 -1.83 28.64 9.03
N LYS A 71 -1.27 29.63 9.71
CA LYS A 71 -1.98 30.50 10.64
C LYS A 71 -1.47 31.93 10.50
N ASP A 72 -2.39 32.87 10.31
CA ASP A 72 -2.10 34.30 10.16
C ASP A 72 -1.02 34.60 9.08
N GLY A 73 -1.05 33.83 7.99
CA GLY A 73 -0.10 33.96 6.88
C GLY A 73 1.25 33.26 7.08
N ALA A 74 1.60 32.85 8.31
CA ALA A 74 2.80 32.09 8.62
C ALA A 74 2.53 30.57 8.66
N VAL A 75 3.59 29.77 8.52
CA VAL A 75 3.52 28.32 8.73
C VAL A 75 3.92 28.01 10.17
N GLU A 76 3.02 27.38 10.91
CA GLU A 76 3.27 26.83 12.24
C GLU A 76 3.42 25.31 12.15
N CYS A 77 4.26 24.74 13.02
CA CYS A 77 4.44 23.30 13.10
C CYS A 77 4.29 22.78 14.52
N THR A 78 3.68 21.61 14.66
CA THR A 78 3.58 20.88 15.93
C THR A 78 4.22 19.52 15.74
N VAL A 79 5.13 19.16 16.65
CA VAL A 79 5.76 17.85 16.69
C VAL A 79 4.87 16.86 17.44
N ASP A 80 4.83 15.61 16.98
CA ASP A 80 4.21 14.48 17.64
C ASP A 80 2.71 14.67 18.01
N GLU A 81 1.99 15.49 17.24
CA GLU A 81 0.55 15.75 17.44
C GLU A 81 -0.30 14.49 17.24
N PHE A 82 0.16 13.57 16.38
CA PHE A 82 -0.47 12.27 16.17
C PHE A 82 0.55 11.15 16.27
N MET A 83 0.07 9.97 16.66
CA MET A 83 0.88 8.77 16.70
C MET A 83 0.92 8.09 15.33
N PRO A 84 2.10 7.67 14.86
CA PRO A 84 2.21 6.80 13.69
C PRO A 84 1.35 5.54 13.87
N HIS A 85 0.78 5.05 12.78
CA HIS A 85 -0.12 3.90 12.81
C HIS A 85 0.65 2.59 13.09
N ARG A 86 -0.09 1.61 13.62
CA ARG A 86 0.33 0.22 13.86
C ARG A 86 -0.89 -0.70 13.90
N LEU A 87 -0.71 -1.97 13.60
CA LEU A 87 -1.74 -3.00 13.77
C LEU A 87 -2.18 -3.12 15.24
N ASP A 88 -3.46 -3.43 15.45
CA ASP A 88 -4.00 -3.80 16.76
C ASP A 88 -3.32 -5.05 17.34
N GLY A 89 -3.15 -5.05 18.67
CA GLY A 89 -2.47 -6.14 19.39
C GLY A 89 -3.16 -7.49 19.23
N ARG A 90 -4.49 -7.54 19.05
CA ARG A 90 -5.21 -8.80 18.81
C ARG A 90 -4.91 -9.36 17.43
N SER A 91 -4.72 -8.49 16.43
CA SER A 91 -4.30 -8.90 15.08
C SER A 91 -2.87 -9.45 15.09
N VAL A 92 -1.97 -8.79 15.82
CA VAL A 92 -0.58 -9.27 16.00
C VAL A 92 -0.53 -10.59 16.79
N ALA A 93 -1.52 -10.87 17.64
CA ALA A 93 -1.61 -12.14 18.35
C ALA A 93 -2.18 -13.29 17.50
N ALA A 94 -2.79 -13.02 16.34
CA ALA A 94 -3.42 -14.05 15.51
C ALA A 94 -2.41 -15.00 14.85
N CYS A 95 -1.23 -14.48 14.48
CA CYS A 95 -0.15 -15.26 13.91
C CYS A 95 1.08 -15.27 14.83
N VAL A 96 1.84 -16.37 14.75
CA VAL A 96 3.17 -16.44 15.35
C VAL A 96 4.16 -16.24 14.21
N GLY A 97 5.11 -15.33 14.39
CA GLY A 97 6.11 -15.05 13.38
C GLY A 97 7.21 -14.15 13.89
N ARG A 98 8.33 -14.15 13.18
CA ARG A 98 9.45 -13.23 13.44
C ARG A 98 9.07 -11.80 13.06
N ARG A 99 9.82 -10.84 13.57
CA ARG A 99 9.65 -9.42 13.24
C ARG A 99 10.82 -8.94 12.38
N PHE A 100 10.51 -8.17 11.36
CA PHE A 100 11.49 -7.65 10.40
C PHE A 100 11.33 -6.13 10.27
N ASP A 101 12.44 -5.40 10.38
CA ASP A 101 12.45 -3.96 10.15
C ASP A 101 12.26 -3.69 8.65
N VAL A 102 11.22 -2.93 8.29
CA VAL A 102 10.92 -2.57 6.90
C VAL A 102 12.09 -1.85 6.20
N VAL A 103 12.93 -1.15 6.96
CA VAL A 103 14.05 -0.37 6.45
C VAL A 103 15.27 -1.26 6.13
N GLU A 104 15.36 -2.42 6.79
CA GLU A 104 16.44 -3.40 6.60
C GLU A 104 16.08 -4.48 5.58
N LEU A 105 14.80 -4.63 5.23
CA LEU A 105 14.36 -5.56 4.18
C LEU A 105 14.90 -5.17 2.80
N GLU A 106 15.64 -6.09 2.17
CA GLU A 106 16.10 -5.95 0.80
C GLU A 106 14.90 -6.04 -0.16
N ARG A 107 14.56 -4.93 -0.82
CA ARG A 107 13.50 -4.90 -1.83
C ARG A 107 14.01 -5.41 -3.18
N ARG A 108 13.30 -6.38 -3.75
CA ARG A 108 13.56 -6.94 -5.08
C ARG A 108 12.64 -6.39 -6.16
N GLY A 109 11.48 -5.89 -5.78
CA GLY A 109 10.54 -5.30 -6.72
C GLY A 109 9.29 -4.75 -6.03
N ARG A 110 8.56 -3.92 -6.75
CA ARG A 110 7.26 -3.40 -6.34
C ARG A 110 6.16 -4.17 -7.08
N ILE A 111 5.16 -4.67 -6.35
CA ILE A 111 3.94 -5.26 -6.94
C ILE A 111 2.86 -4.18 -6.98
N SER A 112 2.65 -3.47 -5.87
CA SER A 112 1.79 -2.30 -5.76
C SER A 112 2.37 -1.33 -4.74
N GLU A 113 1.68 -0.23 -4.47
CA GLU A 113 2.12 0.72 -3.45
C GLU A 113 2.23 0.10 -2.04
N ARG A 114 1.34 -0.84 -1.70
CA ARG A 114 1.31 -1.51 -0.39
C ARG A 114 2.06 -2.84 -0.39
N VAL A 115 2.44 -3.35 -1.57
CA VAL A 115 2.92 -4.72 -1.75
C VAL A 115 4.25 -4.76 -2.49
N ALA A 116 5.25 -5.39 -1.88
CA ALA A 116 6.60 -5.48 -2.44
C ALA A 116 7.16 -6.91 -2.37
N ARG A 117 8.03 -7.24 -3.31
CA ARG A 117 8.90 -8.43 -3.24
C ARG A 117 10.12 -8.09 -2.40
N VAL A 118 10.40 -8.88 -1.38
CA VAL A 118 11.54 -8.69 -0.47
C VAL A 118 12.33 -9.99 -0.30
N VAL A 119 13.60 -9.89 0.10
CA VAL A 119 14.41 -11.06 0.45
C VAL A 119 14.47 -11.23 1.95
N VAL A 120 14.15 -12.44 2.42
CA VAL A 120 14.39 -12.88 3.80
C VAL A 120 15.21 -14.16 3.75
N GLU A 121 16.41 -14.11 4.33
CA GLU A 121 17.31 -15.28 4.45
C GLU A 121 17.57 -15.99 3.10
N GLY A 122 17.70 -15.20 2.02
CA GLY A 122 17.92 -15.70 0.67
C GLY A 122 16.66 -16.18 -0.07
N VAL A 123 15.49 -16.13 0.56
CA VAL A 123 14.20 -16.49 -0.04
C VAL A 123 13.40 -15.25 -0.37
N VAL A 124 12.75 -15.23 -1.54
CA VAL A 124 11.84 -14.14 -1.91
C VAL A 124 10.49 -14.33 -1.21
N CYS A 125 10.04 -13.27 -0.55
CA CYS A 125 8.75 -13.19 0.11
C CYS A 125 7.96 -11.98 -0.42
N VAL A 126 6.66 -11.97 -0.18
CA VAL A 126 5.81 -10.79 -0.41
C VAL A 126 5.59 -10.07 0.90
N ALA A 127 5.92 -8.78 0.93
CA ALA A 127 5.62 -7.87 2.02
C ALA A 127 4.34 -7.09 1.70
N LYS A 128 3.37 -7.12 2.60
CA LYS A 128 2.19 -6.24 2.60
C LYS A 128 2.26 -5.30 3.79
N ILE A 129 2.15 -3.99 3.55
CA ILE A 129 2.20 -2.97 4.60
C ILE A 129 1.04 -1.99 4.52
N ALA A 130 0.63 -1.49 5.69
CA ALA A 130 -0.12 -0.26 5.80
C ALA A 130 0.88 0.89 5.79
N ARG A 131 0.80 1.73 4.76
CA ARG A 131 1.52 3.00 4.63
C ARG A 131 0.87 4.09 5.47
N PHE A 132 -0.44 4.01 5.67
CA PHE A 132 -1.23 4.97 6.45
C PHE A 132 -2.32 4.29 7.29
N ARG A 133 -2.89 5.03 8.25
CA ARG A 133 -3.89 4.53 9.21
C ARG A 133 -5.13 3.92 8.54
N HIS A 134 -5.62 4.53 7.47
CA HIS A 134 -6.84 4.08 6.79
C HIS A 134 -6.69 2.70 6.12
N GLU A 135 -5.45 2.23 5.90
CA GLU A 135 -5.15 0.91 5.31
C GLU A 135 -5.07 -0.20 6.37
N LEU A 136 -5.08 0.14 7.67
CA LEU A 136 -4.91 -0.84 8.74
C LEU A 136 -6.04 -1.86 8.80
N GLU A 137 -7.29 -1.43 8.61
CA GLU A 137 -8.44 -2.30 8.84
C GLU A 137 -8.43 -3.53 7.92
N ALA A 138 -8.18 -3.31 6.63
CA ALA A 138 -8.06 -4.37 5.63
C ALA A 138 -6.89 -5.32 5.96
N LEU A 139 -5.74 -4.76 6.32
CA LEU A 139 -4.54 -5.54 6.63
C LEU A 139 -4.69 -6.35 7.93
N GLU A 140 -5.32 -5.78 8.95
CA GLU A 140 -5.65 -6.49 10.19
C GLU A 140 -6.63 -7.64 9.96
N ARG A 141 -7.63 -7.44 9.09
CA ARG A 141 -8.56 -8.50 8.69
C ARG A 141 -7.80 -9.65 8.03
N GLU A 142 -6.94 -9.35 7.06
CA GLU A 142 -6.15 -10.36 6.37
C GLU A 142 -5.23 -11.14 7.33
N VAL A 143 -4.54 -10.46 8.25
CA VAL A 143 -3.69 -11.12 9.26
C VAL A 143 -4.51 -12.08 10.15
N ARG A 144 -5.69 -11.65 10.61
CA ARG A 144 -6.57 -12.51 11.42
C ARG A 144 -7.02 -13.74 10.62
N VAL A 145 -7.27 -13.59 9.33
CA VAL A 145 -7.63 -14.71 8.44
C VAL A 145 -6.48 -15.69 8.32
N TYR A 146 -5.23 -15.25 8.12
CA TYR A 146 -4.08 -16.16 8.11
C TYR A 146 -3.96 -17.00 9.39
N GLY A 147 -4.19 -16.39 10.56
CA GLY A 147 -4.23 -17.10 11.84
C GLY A 147 -5.35 -18.15 11.87
N ALA A 148 -6.57 -17.77 11.48
CA ALA A 148 -7.71 -18.67 11.46
C ALA A 148 -7.55 -19.82 10.45
N LEU A 149 -7.03 -19.55 9.25
CA LEU A 149 -6.79 -20.56 8.22
C LEU A 149 -5.75 -21.59 8.68
N ARG A 150 -4.68 -21.14 9.35
CA ARG A 150 -3.71 -22.04 9.99
C ARG A 150 -4.39 -22.94 11.02
N ASP A 151 -5.14 -22.37 11.94
CA ASP A 151 -5.76 -23.10 13.05
C ASP A 151 -6.82 -24.10 12.55
N ARG A 152 -7.48 -23.79 11.44
CA ARG A 152 -8.46 -24.65 10.76
C ARG A 152 -7.85 -25.61 9.73
N GLY A 153 -6.52 -25.60 9.56
CA GLY A 153 -5.81 -26.53 8.68
C GLY A 153 -5.97 -26.27 7.17
N PHE A 154 -6.30 -25.04 6.77
CA PHE A 154 -6.44 -24.67 5.36
C PHE A 154 -5.06 -24.43 4.70
N GLY A 155 -4.59 -25.41 3.93
CA GLY A 155 -3.27 -25.41 3.28
C GLY A 155 -3.19 -24.78 1.89
N LEU A 156 -4.24 -24.08 1.43
CA LEU A 156 -4.30 -23.47 0.09
C LEU A 156 -4.11 -21.95 0.09
N ALA A 157 -3.61 -21.39 1.18
CA ALA A 157 -3.11 -20.02 1.27
C ALA A 157 -1.56 -20.00 1.19
N PRO A 158 -0.94 -18.84 0.90
CA PRO A 158 0.47 -18.60 1.15
C PRO A 158 0.84 -18.84 2.62
N GLY A 159 2.06 -19.33 2.88
CA GLY A 159 2.56 -19.39 4.24
C GLY A 159 2.78 -18.01 4.85
N PHE A 160 2.32 -17.78 6.08
CA PHE A 160 2.69 -16.58 6.85
C PHE A 160 4.15 -16.69 7.31
N VAL A 161 4.97 -15.69 7.01
CA VAL A 161 6.42 -15.71 7.31
C VAL A 161 6.75 -14.91 8.57
N GLY A 162 6.14 -13.74 8.74
CA GLY A 162 6.42 -12.88 9.89
C GLY A 162 5.78 -11.51 9.77
N TYR A 163 6.02 -10.67 10.78
CA TYR A 163 5.53 -9.30 10.85
C TYR A 163 6.58 -8.32 10.37
N VAL A 164 6.13 -7.21 9.79
CA VAL A 164 6.95 -6.08 9.36
C VAL A 164 6.70 -4.92 10.32
N TYR A 165 7.77 -4.32 10.84
CA TYR A 165 7.70 -3.18 11.76
C TYR A 165 8.48 -1.97 11.26
N GLU A 166 8.25 -0.83 11.89
CA GLU A 166 9.01 0.42 11.70
C GLU A 166 9.56 0.94 13.01
N GLU A 167 10.86 1.27 13.05
CA GLU A 167 11.60 1.83 14.20
C GLU A 167 11.67 0.90 15.43
N GLU A 168 10.55 0.38 15.90
CA GLU A 168 10.41 -0.45 17.11
C GLU A 168 9.60 -1.71 16.77
N GLU A 169 9.98 -2.86 17.34
CA GLU A 169 9.36 -4.15 17.05
C GLU A 169 7.85 -4.18 17.36
N GLU A 170 7.41 -3.41 18.35
CA GLU A 170 6.01 -3.30 18.74
C GLU A 170 5.17 -2.49 17.75
N ARG A 171 5.82 -1.69 16.89
CA ARG A 171 5.15 -0.88 15.85
C ARG A 171 5.05 -1.69 14.56
N VAL A 172 4.26 -2.74 14.62
CA VAL A 172 3.95 -3.58 13.46
C VAL A 172 3.06 -2.81 12.49
N ILE A 173 3.50 -2.71 11.24
CA ILE A 173 2.79 -2.01 10.16
C ILE A 173 2.33 -2.95 9.04
N GLY A 174 2.70 -4.24 9.12
CA GLY A 174 2.33 -5.21 8.10
C GLY A 174 2.91 -6.59 8.34
N PHE A 175 2.95 -7.40 7.29
CA PHE A 175 3.41 -8.79 7.37
C PHE A 175 4.07 -9.27 6.08
N LEU A 176 4.76 -10.41 6.20
CA LEU A 176 5.41 -11.15 5.14
C LEU A 176 4.69 -12.47 4.91
N MET A 177 4.57 -12.86 3.65
CA MET A 177 4.03 -14.14 3.23
C MET A 177 4.90 -14.80 2.15
N GLU A 178 4.73 -16.11 2.00
CA GLU A 178 5.30 -16.90 0.90
C GLU A 178 4.99 -16.23 -0.44
N GLU A 179 6.02 -16.09 -1.27
CA GLU A 179 5.79 -15.78 -2.67
C GLU A 179 5.33 -17.04 -3.40
N LEU A 180 4.14 -16.97 -4.00
CA LEU A 180 3.64 -18.05 -4.84
C LEU A 180 4.18 -17.92 -6.26
N GLN A 181 4.78 -19.00 -6.75
CA GLN A 181 5.13 -19.17 -8.16
C GLN A 181 4.00 -19.90 -8.87
N GLY A 182 3.46 -19.31 -9.93
CA GLY A 182 2.35 -19.87 -10.68
C GLY A 182 1.79 -18.91 -11.71
N ARG A 183 0.66 -19.28 -12.29
CA ARG A 183 -0.09 -18.46 -13.27
C ARG A 183 -1.49 -18.17 -12.74
N HIS A 184 -2.12 -17.13 -13.25
CA HIS A 184 -3.55 -16.92 -13.02
C HIS A 184 -4.37 -18.02 -13.73
N PRO A 185 -5.53 -18.42 -13.16
CA PRO A 185 -6.42 -19.37 -13.78
C PRO A 185 -7.04 -18.86 -15.08
N GLY A 186 -7.42 -19.81 -15.93
CA GLY A 186 -8.39 -19.64 -17.00
C GLY A 186 -9.51 -20.69 -16.89
N VAL A 187 -10.36 -20.79 -17.93
CA VAL A 187 -11.48 -21.74 -17.98
C VAL A 187 -11.10 -23.18 -17.60
N GLY A 188 -9.93 -23.64 -18.05
CA GLY A 188 -9.46 -25.01 -17.79
C GLY A 188 -9.18 -25.31 -16.31
N ASP A 189 -9.04 -24.29 -15.47
CA ASP A 189 -8.75 -24.42 -14.04
C ASP A 189 -10.01 -24.35 -13.17
N LEU A 190 -11.20 -24.19 -13.76
CA LEU A 190 -12.45 -23.99 -13.03
C LEU A 190 -12.66 -25.04 -11.93
N ARG A 191 -12.33 -26.30 -12.23
CA ARG A 191 -12.41 -27.39 -11.25
C ARG A 191 -11.44 -27.18 -10.07
N ALA A 192 -10.17 -26.88 -10.34
CA ALA A 192 -9.18 -26.69 -9.30
C ALA A 192 -9.49 -25.46 -8.43
N CYS A 193 -9.94 -24.37 -9.06
CA CYS A 193 -10.41 -23.17 -8.36
C CYS A 193 -11.63 -23.48 -7.48
N GLY A 194 -12.63 -24.16 -8.02
CA GLY A 194 -13.83 -24.56 -7.28
C GLY A 194 -13.50 -25.42 -6.06
N GLU A 195 -12.65 -26.45 -6.23
CA GLU A 195 -12.22 -27.32 -5.13
C GLU A 195 -11.47 -26.54 -4.02
N ALA A 196 -10.69 -25.51 -4.37
CA ALA A 196 -10.00 -24.67 -3.39
C ALA A 196 -10.96 -23.77 -2.60
N VAL A 197 -11.96 -23.22 -3.29
CA VAL A 197 -12.99 -22.35 -2.70
C VAL A 197 -13.95 -23.15 -1.83
N GLU A 198 -14.37 -24.33 -2.26
CA GLU A 198 -15.18 -25.24 -1.45
C GLU A 198 -14.45 -25.65 -0.16
N LYS A 199 -13.13 -25.86 -0.22
CA LYS A 199 -12.31 -26.08 0.99
C LYS A 199 -12.26 -24.86 1.89
N LEU A 200 -12.20 -23.65 1.32
CA LEU A 200 -12.24 -22.40 2.09
C LEU A 200 -13.59 -22.26 2.82
N HIS A 201 -14.70 -22.50 2.10
CA HIS A 201 -16.04 -22.51 2.68
C HIS A 201 -16.20 -23.60 3.74
N GLY A 202 -15.61 -24.78 3.51
CA GLY A 202 -15.63 -25.90 4.44
C GLY A 202 -14.91 -25.63 5.76
N VAL A 203 -13.96 -24.68 5.78
CA VAL A 203 -13.38 -24.16 7.01
C VAL A 203 -14.09 -22.90 7.51
N GLY A 204 -15.31 -22.60 7.04
CA GLY A 204 -16.14 -21.50 7.54
C GLY A 204 -15.63 -20.11 7.18
N VAL A 205 -15.07 -19.94 5.98
CA VAL A 205 -14.54 -18.66 5.48
C VAL A 205 -15.07 -18.42 4.07
N VAL A 206 -15.60 -17.23 3.79
CA VAL A 206 -15.93 -16.75 2.44
C VAL A 206 -14.94 -15.64 2.08
N HIS A 207 -14.37 -15.69 0.87
CA HIS A 207 -13.30 -14.78 0.45
C HIS A 207 -13.79 -13.33 0.33
N GLY A 208 -14.99 -13.13 -0.22
CA GLY A 208 -15.68 -11.85 -0.37
C GLY A 208 -15.32 -11.06 -1.63
N ASP A 209 -14.09 -11.22 -2.12
CA ASP A 209 -13.58 -10.57 -3.35
C ASP A 209 -12.81 -11.56 -4.23
N LEU A 210 -13.40 -12.73 -4.47
CA LEU A 210 -12.72 -13.75 -5.26
C LEU A 210 -12.80 -13.42 -6.75
N ASN A 211 -11.64 -13.28 -7.38
CA ASN A 211 -11.51 -13.13 -8.82
C ASN A 211 -10.27 -13.85 -9.35
N ARG A 212 -10.09 -13.91 -10.68
CA ARG A 212 -8.95 -14.62 -11.30
C ARG A 212 -7.57 -14.13 -10.84
N TYR A 213 -7.44 -12.87 -10.42
CA TYR A 213 -6.17 -12.30 -9.96
C TYR A 213 -5.85 -12.66 -8.50
N ASN A 214 -6.87 -13.03 -7.72
CA ASN A 214 -6.77 -13.51 -6.34
C ASN A 214 -6.57 -15.03 -6.24
N ILE A 215 -6.25 -15.68 -7.37
CA ILE A 215 -5.95 -17.11 -7.44
C ILE A 215 -4.66 -17.33 -8.21
N ILE A 216 -3.79 -18.17 -7.66
CA ILE A 216 -2.55 -18.63 -8.30
C ILE A 216 -2.60 -20.14 -8.49
N ILE A 217 -2.48 -20.58 -9.74
CA ILE A 217 -2.36 -21.98 -10.13
C ILE A 217 -0.89 -22.39 -10.12
N ARG A 218 -0.56 -23.37 -9.28
CA ARG A 218 0.75 -24.02 -9.22
C ARG A 218 0.60 -25.50 -9.56
N GLY A 219 1.01 -25.87 -10.77
CA GLY A 219 0.71 -27.20 -11.31
C GLY A 219 -0.81 -27.34 -11.51
N ASN A 220 -1.44 -28.25 -10.78
CA ASN A 220 -2.89 -28.47 -10.80
C ASN A 220 -3.58 -28.03 -9.50
N VAL A 221 -2.89 -27.25 -8.66
CA VAL A 221 -3.40 -26.80 -7.36
C VAL A 221 -3.67 -25.30 -7.44
N ALA A 222 -4.89 -24.90 -7.10
CA ALA A 222 -5.25 -23.50 -6.91
C ALA A 222 -4.94 -23.08 -5.47
N LYS A 223 -4.21 -21.96 -5.33
CA LYS A 223 -4.00 -21.27 -4.06
C LYS A 223 -4.72 -19.91 -4.09
N LEU A 224 -5.34 -19.56 -2.97
CA LEU A 224 -6.10 -18.32 -2.79
C LEU A 224 -5.23 -17.28 -2.09
N ILE A 225 -5.30 -16.03 -2.53
CA ILE A 225 -4.57 -14.89 -1.97
C ILE A 225 -5.50 -13.71 -1.77
N ASP A 226 -5.08 -12.74 -0.95
CA ASP A 226 -5.75 -11.45 -0.75
C ASP A 226 -7.06 -11.49 0.05
N PHE A 227 -6.94 -11.81 1.34
CA PHE A 227 -8.08 -12.01 2.24
C PHE A 227 -8.60 -10.71 2.89
N GLU A 228 -8.51 -9.57 2.20
CA GLU A 228 -8.86 -8.26 2.76
C GLU A 228 -10.37 -8.04 2.95
N VAL A 229 -11.25 -8.83 2.33
CA VAL A 229 -12.73 -8.66 2.35
C VAL A 229 -13.48 -9.88 2.92
N VAL A 230 -12.77 -10.71 3.69
CA VAL A 230 -13.29 -11.99 4.18
C VAL A 230 -14.45 -11.84 5.16
N THR A 231 -15.41 -12.77 5.04
CA THR A 231 -16.45 -13.03 6.04
C THR A 231 -16.24 -14.41 6.67
N PHE A 232 -16.26 -14.48 8.01
CA PHE A 232 -16.31 -15.76 8.73
C PHE A 232 -17.75 -16.23 8.77
N LEU A 233 -17.99 -17.47 8.34
CA LEU A 233 -19.33 -18.06 8.39
C LEU A 233 -19.64 -18.49 9.82
N GLU A 234 -20.73 -17.97 10.37
CA GLU A 234 -21.47 -18.60 11.47
C GLU A 234 -22.41 -19.70 10.91
N ASP A 235 -23.02 -20.51 11.76
CA ASP A 235 -23.93 -21.57 11.31
C ASP A 235 -25.10 -20.98 10.49
N GLY A 236 -25.11 -21.19 9.16
CA GLY A 236 -26.22 -20.82 8.28
C GLY A 236 -25.91 -20.04 6.99
N HIS A 237 -24.67 -19.60 6.74
CA HIS A 237 -24.28 -18.79 5.58
C HIS A 237 -24.03 -19.58 4.28
N HIS A 238 -24.97 -20.45 3.91
CA HIS A 238 -24.89 -21.24 2.68
C HIS A 238 -25.11 -20.41 1.40
N VAL A 239 -25.62 -19.19 1.50
CA VAL A 239 -26.00 -18.37 0.35
C VAL A 239 -24.77 -17.65 -0.22
N GLU A 240 -24.00 -16.99 0.64
CA GLU A 240 -22.81 -16.22 0.26
C GLU A 240 -21.74 -17.12 -0.36
N ALA A 241 -21.52 -18.30 0.23
CA ALA A 241 -20.62 -19.32 -0.30
C ALA A 241 -21.03 -19.79 -1.71
N LYS A 242 -22.32 -20.06 -1.93
CA LYS A 242 -22.84 -20.46 -3.25
C LYS A 242 -22.71 -19.33 -4.28
N ASP A 243 -22.99 -18.10 -3.88
CA ASP A 243 -22.88 -16.94 -4.76
C ASP A 243 -21.42 -16.65 -5.14
N GLU A 244 -20.47 -16.79 -4.21
CA GLU A 244 -19.03 -16.64 -4.50
C GLU A 244 -18.56 -17.65 -5.55
N LEU A 245 -18.93 -18.93 -5.39
CA LEU A 245 -18.54 -19.98 -6.34
C LEU A 245 -19.16 -19.75 -7.74
N ARG A 246 -20.42 -19.31 -7.79
CA ARG A 246 -21.10 -18.96 -9.05
C ARG A 246 -20.42 -17.79 -9.76
N LYS A 247 -20.12 -16.71 -9.04
CA LYS A 247 -19.43 -15.53 -9.59
C LYS A 247 -18.05 -15.88 -10.14
N LEU A 248 -17.29 -16.71 -9.42
CA LEU A 248 -15.99 -17.19 -9.91
C LEU A 248 -16.12 -17.95 -11.23
N ALA A 249 -17.13 -18.81 -11.36
CA ALA A 249 -17.36 -19.55 -12.60
C ALA A 249 -17.69 -18.60 -13.75
N GLU A 250 -18.54 -17.60 -13.52
CA GLU A 250 -18.86 -16.55 -14.50
C GLU A 250 -17.61 -15.78 -14.94
N GLU A 251 -16.78 -15.34 -13.99
CA GLU A 251 -15.54 -14.60 -14.29
C GLU A 251 -14.50 -15.43 -15.05
N LEU A 252 -14.36 -16.73 -14.74
CA LEU A 252 -13.42 -17.59 -15.45
C LEU A 252 -13.90 -17.96 -16.84
N LEU A 253 -15.21 -18.01 -17.06
CA LEU A 253 -15.84 -18.27 -18.37
C LEU A 253 -15.88 -17.05 -19.27
N ASP A 254 -15.83 -15.85 -18.70
CA ASP A 254 -15.73 -14.61 -19.47
C ASP A 254 -14.37 -14.54 -20.17
N THR A 255 -14.38 -14.84 -21.48
CA THR A 255 -13.20 -14.75 -22.36
C THR A 255 -12.94 -13.33 -22.84
N SER A 256 -13.72 -12.33 -22.41
CA SER A 256 -13.39 -10.96 -22.72
C SER A 256 -12.13 -10.57 -21.93
N GLU A 257 -11.04 -10.32 -22.65
CA GLU A 257 -9.88 -9.67 -22.06
C GLU A 257 -10.31 -8.25 -21.67
N GLY A 258 -10.82 -8.11 -20.45
CA GLY A 258 -11.03 -6.82 -19.84
C GLY A 258 -9.68 -6.11 -19.78
N PHE A 259 -9.50 -5.11 -20.64
CA PHE A 259 -8.40 -4.15 -20.59
C PHE A 259 -8.36 -3.51 -19.20
N GLN A 260 -7.61 -4.10 -18.28
CA GLN A 260 -6.99 -3.42 -17.16
C GLN A 260 -5.50 -3.41 -17.48
N ASN A 261 -5.04 -2.30 -18.05
CA ASN A 261 -3.63 -2.06 -18.36
C ASN A 261 -2.81 -2.06 -17.07
N HIS A 262 -2.36 -3.23 -16.64
CA HIS A 262 -1.16 -3.34 -15.85
C HIS A 262 -0.01 -3.55 -16.83
N GLU A 263 0.57 -2.43 -17.31
CA GLU A 263 1.86 -2.52 -17.98
C GLU A 263 2.86 -3.19 -17.03
N PRO A 264 3.59 -4.22 -17.48
CA PRO A 264 4.76 -4.69 -16.78
C PRO A 264 5.78 -3.55 -16.83
N CYS A 265 6.15 -3.02 -15.67
CA CYS A 265 7.23 -2.05 -15.56
C CYS A 265 8.55 -2.80 -15.83
N GLU A 266 8.95 -2.87 -17.11
CA GLU A 266 10.31 -3.26 -17.50
C GLU A 266 11.29 -2.22 -16.96
N LEU A 267 11.95 -2.54 -15.85
CA LEU A 267 13.09 -1.80 -15.36
C LEU A 267 14.26 -2.02 -16.31
N ASN A 268 14.48 -1.04 -17.20
CA ASN A 268 15.76 -0.89 -17.88
C ASN A 268 16.85 -0.75 -16.82
N THR A 269 17.73 -1.74 -16.79
CA THR A 269 19.02 -1.68 -16.11
C THR A 269 19.88 -0.66 -16.83
N VAL A 270 20.02 0.55 -16.26
CA VAL A 270 21.05 1.48 -16.71
C VAL A 270 22.35 1.10 -16.01
N GLU A 271 23.20 0.38 -16.75
CA GLU A 271 24.61 0.22 -16.43
C GLU A 271 25.27 1.60 -16.29
N LEU A 272 26.00 1.74 -15.18
CA LEU A 272 26.93 2.84 -14.95
C LEU A 272 28.11 2.71 -15.92
N ALA A 273 28.18 3.54 -16.95
CA ALA A 273 29.38 3.72 -17.76
C ALA A 273 29.99 5.11 -17.50
N ASN A 274 31.26 5.08 -17.08
CA ASN A 274 32.13 6.23 -16.75
C ASN A 274 32.36 7.18 -17.95
N PRO A 275 32.70 8.46 -17.68
CA PRO A 275 32.91 9.47 -18.70
C PRO A 275 34.37 9.52 -19.15
N SER A 276 34.64 9.28 -20.43
CA SER A 276 35.93 9.66 -21.02
C SER A 276 35.92 9.67 -22.55
N VAL A 277 36.06 10.90 -23.07
CA VAL A 277 36.98 11.30 -24.16
C VAL A 277 36.49 11.21 -25.62
N CYS A 278 36.51 12.41 -26.23
CA CYS A 278 36.75 12.76 -27.66
C CYS A 278 35.66 12.45 -28.70
N ASN A 279 35.45 13.23 -29.75
CA ASN A 279 35.81 14.60 -30.17
C ASN A 279 35.03 14.83 -31.48
N LYS A 280 34.61 16.07 -31.74
CA LYS A 280 34.40 16.74 -33.05
C LYS A 280 33.91 15.92 -34.25
N LEU A 281 32.83 16.39 -34.89
CA LEU A 281 32.86 16.86 -36.28
C LEU A 281 31.62 17.70 -36.62
N SER A 282 31.88 18.79 -37.33
CA SER A 282 31.00 19.82 -37.87
C SER A 282 30.34 19.41 -39.18
N HIS A 283 29.14 19.94 -39.50
CA HIS A 283 28.85 20.76 -40.70
C HIS A 283 27.33 21.09 -40.87
N GLN A 284 27.08 22.38 -41.11
CA GLN A 284 26.07 23.10 -41.94
C GLN A 284 24.91 22.27 -42.56
N GLY A 285 23.63 22.64 -42.38
CA GLY A 285 22.91 23.69 -43.12
C GLY A 285 21.49 23.21 -43.56
N PRO A 286 20.57 24.07 -44.04
CA PRO A 286 19.19 24.19 -43.54
C PRO A 286 18.04 23.83 -44.53
N ALA A 287 16.82 23.62 -44.01
CA ALA A 287 15.49 23.90 -44.65
C ALA A 287 14.37 23.47 -43.68
N GLU A 288 13.56 24.40 -43.15
CA GLU A 288 12.16 24.70 -43.55
C GLU A 288 11.12 23.60 -43.26
N GLY A 289 10.06 23.96 -42.53
CA GLY A 289 8.77 23.26 -42.58
C GLY A 289 8.05 23.05 -41.25
N LEU A 290 7.25 24.05 -40.85
CA LEU A 290 5.90 23.97 -40.24
C LEU A 290 5.53 22.70 -39.46
N TYR A 291 5.29 22.84 -38.15
CA TYR A 291 4.00 22.52 -37.49
C TYR A 291 4.06 23.03 -36.04
N GLU A 292 3.19 23.99 -35.73
CA GLU A 292 2.87 24.40 -34.36
C GLU A 292 2.15 23.26 -33.65
N ALA A 293 2.60 22.93 -32.44
CA ALA A 293 1.79 22.24 -31.45
C ALA A 293 2.16 22.80 -30.06
N GLU A 294 1.22 23.57 -29.51
CA GLU A 294 1.21 23.97 -28.11
C GLU A 294 1.20 22.74 -27.18
N PRO A 295 1.78 22.83 -25.97
CA PRO A 295 1.75 21.73 -25.01
C PRO A 295 0.41 21.73 -24.26
N THR A 296 -0.47 20.80 -24.60
CA THR A 296 -1.64 20.48 -23.77
C THR A 296 -1.18 19.77 -22.50
N GLY A 297 -0.92 20.56 -21.47
CA GLY A 297 -0.99 20.10 -20.10
C GLY A 297 -2.44 19.80 -19.75
N PHE A 298 -2.86 18.53 -19.84
CA PHE A 298 -4.07 17.99 -19.22
C PHE A 298 -4.03 16.46 -19.31
N HIS A 299 -3.21 15.81 -18.47
CA HIS A 299 -3.33 14.36 -18.24
C HIS A 299 -2.75 13.95 -16.88
N LEU A 300 -3.23 14.59 -15.82
CA LEU A 300 -2.94 14.22 -14.43
C LEU A 300 -4.19 14.39 -13.57
N LEU A 301 -5.28 13.74 -14.00
CA LEU A 301 -6.48 13.59 -13.18
C LEU A 301 -7.35 12.42 -13.67
N PHE A 302 -6.78 11.21 -13.76
CA PHE A 302 -7.60 10.00 -13.93
C PHE A 302 -6.85 8.75 -13.44
N CYS A 303 -6.66 8.63 -12.13
CA CYS A 303 -6.22 7.38 -11.48
C CYS A 303 -6.59 7.37 -9.98
N MET A 304 -7.81 7.80 -9.63
CA MET A 304 -8.24 7.90 -8.23
C MET A 304 -9.57 7.22 -7.90
N LYS A 305 -10.08 6.36 -8.78
CA LYS A 305 -11.19 5.48 -8.44
C LYS A 305 -10.95 4.13 -9.10
N LEU A 306 -10.62 3.13 -8.30
CA LEU A 306 -10.97 1.71 -8.47
C LEU A 306 -10.36 0.91 -7.32
N SER A 307 -10.89 1.11 -6.12
CA SER A 307 -11.15 0.06 -5.12
C SER A 307 -11.79 0.74 -3.89
N MET A 308 -13.04 1.15 -4.05
CA MET A 308 -13.92 1.40 -2.92
C MET A 308 -15.28 0.80 -3.29
N GLY A 309 -15.51 -0.40 -2.77
CA GLY A 309 -16.86 -0.94 -2.65
C GLY A 309 -17.71 0.06 -1.87
N ILE A 310 -18.84 0.43 -2.47
CA ILE A 310 -19.81 1.39 -1.95
C ILE A 310 -20.39 0.85 -0.63
N GLN A 311 -20.08 1.49 0.49
CA GLN A 311 -21.02 1.65 1.61
C GLN A 311 -20.87 3.06 2.19
N GLY A 312 -21.94 3.85 2.09
CA GLY A 312 -21.98 5.21 2.59
C GLY A 312 -21.99 5.25 4.12
N ALA A 313 -21.06 6.00 4.70
CA ALA A 313 -21.16 6.49 6.06
C ALA A 313 -20.92 8.00 6.07
N LYS A 314 -21.91 8.72 6.60
CA LYS A 314 -21.94 10.18 6.69
C LYS A 314 -20.75 10.69 7.51
N GLY A 315 -20.09 11.72 6.98
CA GLY A 315 -19.03 12.43 7.66
C GLY A 315 -19.47 12.93 9.03
N THR A 316 -18.68 12.60 10.06
CA THR A 316 -18.82 13.20 11.38
C THR A 316 -17.61 14.08 11.61
N SER A 317 -17.87 15.38 11.57
CA SER A 317 -16.96 16.47 11.92
C SER A 317 -16.47 16.31 13.36
N ILE A 318 -15.16 16.30 13.56
CA ILE A 318 -14.57 16.40 14.91
C ILE A 318 -14.64 17.87 15.33
N ARG A 319 -15.64 18.22 16.14
CA ARG A 319 -15.70 19.46 16.93
C ARG A 319 -16.16 19.16 18.35
N HIS A 320 -15.37 19.68 19.31
CA HIS A 320 -15.56 19.75 20.77
C HIS A 320 -15.36 18.42 21.54
N ALA A 321 -14.70 18.37 22.71
CA ALA A 321 -14.47 19.38 23.74
C ALA A 321 -13.23 19.07 24.61
N MET A 322 -12.61 20.09 25.22
CA MET A 322 -12.70 20.29 26.68
C MET A 322 -12.00 21.59 27.11
N HIS A 323 -12.83 22.57 27.49
CA HIS A 323 -12.47 23.62 28.43
C HIS A 323 -12.44 22.99 29.83
N ILE A 324 -11.35 23.18 30.57
CA ILE A 324 -11.31 22.98 32.02
C ILE A 324 -11.02 24.34 32.64
N SER A 325 -11.87 24.77 33.56
CA SER A 325 -11.55 25.78 34.56
C SER A 325 -12.32 25.49 35.83
N PRO A 326 -11.80 25.93 36.99
CA PRO A 326 -11.88 25.18 38.24
C PRO A 326 -13.05 25.65 39.10
N SER A 327 -13.61 24.74 39.91
CA SER A 327 -14.47 25.11 41.03
C SER A 327 -13.81 24.76 42.36
N THR A 328 -13.64 25.81 43.14
CA THR A 328 -13.21 25.86 44.53
C THR A 328 -14.34 25.41 45.45
N GLN A 329 -13.92 24.76 46.53
CA GLN A 329 -14.53 24.48 47.83
C GLN A 329 -15.93 25.03 48.21
N TRP A 330 -16.59 24.16 48.98
CA TRP A 330 -17.75 24.27 49.88
C TRP A 330 -19.13 24.01 49.28
#